data_AF-A0A0Q7NRS6-F1
#
_entry.id   AF-A0A0Q7NRS6-F1
#
_cell.length_a   1.000
_cell.length_b   1.000
_cell.length_c   1.000
_cell.angle_alpha   90.00
_cell.angle_beta   90.00
_cell.angle_gamma   90.00
#
_symmetry.space_group_name_H-M   'P 1'
#
loop_
_entity.id
_entity.type
_entity.pdbx_description
1 polymer ?
#
loop_
_entity_poly.entity_id
_entity_poly.type
_entity_poly.pdbx_seq_one_letter_code
_entity_poly.pdbx_strand_id
1 'polypeptide(L)'
;MAVTTQNSDTRPYRFDERLRMIPVDAENLAARVALADPHDFPGLRRLGIALMLLGRYDEALDRLDQALELADTEQRRITVWINLADVYRYQGEPSHAEILYRRALHASRALDPDLVSFAAHHLGKSLAEQHRPREARELLKEAMRLRVVDGDSELIESTRAALDHLDELALPLPPVIETLLGPVPAWSPEHEGRGGNLVRSGEYWIKRGPRAVAEYERLTWLRDNGIAVPEVSAFAEDVLVLADAEVGSLAAESDSVEAAAIGTQMGQALRALHDLPVAQCPFDGGLDVSLARAHRNVVEGFVDAADFDDDHRHLSPAFILARLREQRPATDDLVVTHGDFTPGNVLTGGLLIDVGALGRGDRYRDLALAERDLAEDFGAEAVTAFYTAYGLTEPDRTKLDYYRLLDELF
;
A
#
# COMPACT_ATOMS: atom_id res chain seq x y z
N MET A 1 -38.15 -8.02 15.82
CA MET A 1 -38.01 -8.17 17.29
C MET A 1 -36.88 -9.13 17.60
N ALA A 2 -35.73 -8.59 17.96
CA ALA A 2 -34.75 -9.12 18.91
C ALA A 2 -33.79 -7.97 19.20
N VAL A 3 -34.33 -6.91 19.82
CA VAL A 3 -33.52 -5.84 20.41
C VAL A 3 -32.93 -6.44 21.67
N THR A 4 -31.79 -7.10 21.53
CA THR A 4 -30.86 -7.24 22.66
C THR A 4 -30.32 -5.85 22.95
N THR A 5 -30.91 -5.22 23.95
CA THR A 5 -30.32 -4.15 24.75
C THR A 5 -28.95 -4.61 25.23
N GLN A 6 -27.90 -4.36 24.45
CA GLN A 6 -26.54 -4.34 24.97
C GLN A 6 -26.39 -3.06 25.77
N ASN A 7 -26.10 -3.24 27.06
CA ASN A 7 -25.73 -2.19 27.99
C ASN A 7 -24.83 -1.14 27.31
N SER A 8 -25.25 0.11 27.38
CA SER A 8 -24.49 1.31 27.01
C SER A 8 -23.36 1.61 28.00
N ASP A 9 -22.65 0.58 28.47
CA ASP A 9 -21.46 0.73 29.32
C ASP A 9 -20.21 0.66 28.42
N THR A 10 -19.83 1.86 27.97
CA THR A 10 -18.56 2.28 27.35
C THR A 10 -18.08 1.49 26.13
N ARG A 11 -18.31 2.05 24.94
CA ARG A 11 -17.52 1.69 23.75
C ARG A 11 -16.03 1.75 24.11
N PRO A 12 -15.19 0.80 23.68
CA PRO A 12 -13.75 0.81 23.98
C PRO A 12 -13.00 1.96 23.26
N TYR A 13 -13.72 2.77 22.49
CA TYR A 13 -13.21 3.90 21.74
C TYR A 13 -14.10 5.13 21.91
N ARG A 14 -13.50 6.30 21.71
CA ARG A 14 -14.17 7.60 21.50
C ARG A 14 -13.78 8.14 20.13
N PHE A 15 -14.43 9.19 19.67
CA PHE A 15 -14.02 9.88 18.45
C PHE A 15 -13.10 11.07 18.78
N ASP A 16 -12.06 11.27 17.98
CA ASP A 16 -11.28 12.49 17.98
C ASP A 16 -11.97 13.61 17.18
N GLU A 17 -11.32 14.77 17.09
CA GLU A 17 -11.81 15.94 16.35
C GLU A 17 -12.02 15.71 14.84
N ARG A 18 -11.46 14.62 14.31
CA ARG A 18 -11.55 14.22 12.90
C ARG A 18 -12.46 13.01 12.72
N LEU A 19 -13.24 12.70 13.74
CA LEU A 19 -14.18 11.59 13.77
C LEU A 19 -13.48 10.23 13.57
N ARG A 20 -12.20 10.09 13.89
CA ARG A 20 -11.50 8.80 13.97
C ARG A 20 -11.70 8.19 15.36
N MET A 21 -11.89 6.89 15.40
CA MET A 21 -11.98 6.10 16.62
C MET A 21 -10.61 6.01 17.27
N ILE A 22 -10.51 6.41 18.53
CA ILE A 22 -9.31 6.29 19.36
C ILE A 22 -9.66 5.56 20.66
N PRO A 23 -8.77 4.72 21.21
CA PRO A 23 -9.08 3.96 22.41
C PRO A 23 -9.37 4.89 23.59
N VAL A 24 -10.37 4.53 24.41
CA VAL A 24 -10.65 5.25 25.67
C VAL A 24 -9.56 4.96 26.70
N ASP A 25 -9.11 3.71 26.75
CA ASP A 25 -8.05 3.21 27.61
C ASP A 25 -7.17 2.24 26.78
N ALA A 26 -6.06 2.75 26.28
CA ALA A 26 -5.15 2.00 25.41
C ALA A 26 -4.45 0.85 26.17
N GLU A 27 -4.13 1.04 27.45
CA GLU A 27 -3.47 0.02 28.28
C GLU A 27 -4.40 -1.16 28.55
N ASN A 28 -5.65 -0.88 28.94
CA ASN A 28 -6.65 -1.93 29.13
C ASN A 28 -6.96 -2.67 27.83
N LEU A 29 -7.08 -1.93 26.71
CA LEU A 29 -7.30 -2.54 25.41
C LEU A 29 -6.13 -3.45 25.00
N ALA A 30 -4.89 -3.00 25.21
CA ALA A 30 -3.69 -3.80 24.95
C ALA A 30 -3.64 -5.07 25.81
N ALA A 31 -3.98 -4.99 27.09
CA ALA A 31 -4.06 -6.15 27.98
C ALA A 31 -5.11 -7.17 27.52
N ARG A 32 -6.28 -6.69 27.05
CA ARG A 32 -7.34 -7.56 26.50
C ARG A 32 -6.90 -8.23 25.20
N VAL A 33 -6.24 -7.49 24.30
CA VAL A 33 -5.70 -8.01 23.05
C VAL A 33 -4.67 -9.11 23.31
N ALA A 34 -3.77 -8.92 24.29
CA ALA A 34 -2.74 -9.89 24.63
C ALA A 34 -3.29 -11.24 25.15
N LEU A 35 -4.52 -11.26 25.66
CA LEU A 35 -5.19 -12.47 26.17
C LEU A 35 -6.20 -13.06 25.18
N ALA A 36 -6.45 -12.40 24.05
CA ALA A 36 -7.49 -12.79 23.11
C ALA A 36 -6.95 -13.84 22.12
N ASP A 37 -7.61 -15.00 22.06
CA ASP A 37 -7.33 -16.06 21.08
C ASP A 37 -8.63 -16.56 20.40
N PRO A 38 -9.37 -15.67 19.72
CA PRO A 38 -10.63 -16.02 19.07
C PRO A 38 -10.38 -16.80 17.77
N HIS A 39 -11.22 -17.81 17.55
CA HIS A 39 -11.22 -18.62 16.33
C HIS A 39 -12.57 -18.53 15.59
N ASP A 40 -13.47 -17.65 16.04
CA ASP A 40 -14.79 -17.43 15.47
C ASP A 40 -14.87 -16.07 14.76
N PHE A 41 -15.78 -15.95 13.79
CA PHE A 41 -15.95 -14.73 12.99
C PHE A 41 -16.11 -13.46 13.86
N PRO A 42 -17.02 -13.42 14.87
CA PRO A 42 -17.22 -12.20 15.66
C PRO A 42 -16.00 -11.86 16.52
N GLY A 43 -15.29 -12.85 17.06
CA GLY A 43 -14.10 -12.66 17.88
C GLY A 43 -12.94 -12.12 17.07
N LEU A 44 -12.64 -12.73 15.91
CA LEU A 44 -11.59 -12.28 15.00
C LEU A 44 -11.84 -10.85 14.51
N ARG A 45 -13.08 -10.54 14.10
CA ARG A 45 -13.47 -9.19 13.68
C ARG A 45 -13.28 -8.15 14.79
N ARG A 46 -13.67 -8.47 16.04
CA ARG A 46 -13.47 -7.57 17.18
C ARG A 46 -11.99 -7.37 17.52
N LEU A 47 -11.20 -8.44 17.46
CA LEU A 47 -9.77 -8.38 17.71
C LEU A 47 -9.06 -7.52 16.65
N GLY A 48 -9.43 -7.66 15.37
CA GLY A 48 -8.94 -6.80 14.30
C GLY A 48 -9.20 -5.31 14.55
N ILE A 49 -10.43 -4.93 14.92
CA ILE A 49 -10.75 -3.53 15.28
C ILE A 49 -9.91 -3.07 16.48
N ALA A 50 -9.76 -3.89 17.51
CA ALA A 50 -8.98 -3.54 18.69
C ALA A 50 -7.49 -3.31 18.37
N LEU A 51 -6.91 -4.16 17.51
CA LEU A 51 -5.53 -4.03 17.04
C LEU A 51 -5.33 -2.76 16.22
N MET A 52 -6.30 -2.42 15.35
CA MET A 52 -6.30 -1.16 14.59
C MET A 52 -6.27 0.06 15.52
N LEU A 53 -7.11 0.08 16.57
CA LEU A 53 -7.15 1.18 17.54
C LEU A 53 -5.84 1.33 18.33
N LEU A 54 -5.03 0.27 18.44
CA LEU A 54 -3.72 0.27 19.06
C LEU A 54 -2.59 0.59 18.07
N GLY A 55 -2.89 0.87 16.80
CA GLY A 55 -1.90 1.08 15.74
C GLY A 55 -1.17 -0.18 15.26
N ARG A 56 -1.63 -1.37 15.67
CA ARG A 56 -1.07 -2.67 15.28
C ARG A 56 -1.71 -3.16 13.98
N TYR A 57 -1.46 -2.42 12.89
CA TYR A 57 -2.20 -2.57 11.63
C TYR A 57 -1.99 -3.92 10.94
N ASP A 58 -0.75 -4.42 10.86
CA ASP A 58 -0.49 -5.72 10.21
C ASP A 58 -1.21 -6.87 10.90
N GLU A 59 -1.19 -6.88 12.23
CA GLU A 59 -1.91 -7.89 13.00
C GLU A 59 -3.43 -7.71 12.87
N ALA A 60 -3.91 -6.47 12.75
CA ALA A 60 -5.33 -6.20 12.52
C ALA A 60 -5.80 -6.78 11.18
N LEU A 61 -5.01 -6.57 10.11
CA LEU A 61 -5.26 -7.13 8.78
C LEU A 61 -5.28 -8.66 8.85
N ASP A 62 -4.28 -9.29 9.47
CA ASP A 62 -4.24 -10.76 9.59
C ASP A 62 -5.47 -11.34 10.28
N ARG A 63 -5.97 -10.69 11.35
CA ARG A 63 -7.18 -11.17 12.05
C ARG A 63 -8.44 -10.93 11.23
N LEU A 64 -8.49 -9.85 10.44
CA LEU A 64 -9.63 -9.57 9.57
C LEU A 64 -9.65 -10.46 8.33
N ASP A 65 -8.49 -10.85 7.79
CA ASP A 65 -8.38 -11.86 6.72
C ASP A 65 -8.94 -13.21 7.19
N GLN A 66 -8.56 -13.67 8.39
CA GLN A 66 -9.15 -14.87 8.99
C GLN A 66 -10.67 -14.72 9.21
N ALA A 67 -11.14 -13.53 9.59
CA ALA A 67 -12.59 -13.28 9.69
C ALA A 67 -13.27 -13.32 8.31
N LEU A 68 -12.61 -12.84 7.25
CA LEU A 68 -13.12 -12.88 5.88
C LEU A 68 -13.27 -14.33 5.39
N GLU A 69 -12.32 -15.20 5.71
CA GLU A 69 -12.39 -16.64 5.41
C GLU A 69 -13.58 -17.33 6.07
N LEU A 70 -13.94 -16.92 7.30
CA LEU A 70 -15.10 -17.43 8.03
C LEU A 70 -16.44 -16.77 7.64
N ALA A 71 -16.44 -15.82 6.70
CA ALA A 71 -17.63 -15.08 6.32
C ALA A 71 -18.57 -15.91 5.40
N ASP A 72 -19.53 -16.57 6.04
CA ASP A 72 -20.58 -17.41 5.43
C ASP A 72 -21.74 -16.63 4.79
N THR A 73 -21.82 -15.31 4.98
CA THR A 73 -22.88 -14.45 4.45
C THR A 73 -22.30 -13.21 3.79
N GLU A 74 -22.99 -12.68 2.78
CA GLU A 74 -22.60 -11.44 2.09
C GLU A 74 -22.54 -10.25 3.05
N GLN A 75 -23.51 -10.15 3.95
CA GLN A 75 -23.51 -9.14 5.01
C GLN A 75 -22.21 -9.19 5.84
N ARG A 76 -21.76 -10.37 6.27
CA ARG A 76 -20.50 -10.53 7.00
C ARG A 76 -19.30 -10.10 6.15
N ARG A 77 -19.23 -10.51 4.88
CA ARG A 77 -18.15 -10.11 3.96
C ARG A 77 -18.07 -8.59 3.80
N ILE A 78 -19.20 -7.93 3.55
CA ILE A 78 -19.28 -6.47 3.42
C ILE A 78 -18.77 -5.80 4.70
N THR A 79 -19.18 -6.28 5.89
CA THR A 79 -18.71 -5.69 7.17
C THR A 79 -17.22 -5.91 7.44
N VAL A 80 -16.62 -6.97 6.89
CA VAL A 80 -15.16 -7.19 6.99
C VAL A 80 -14.42 -6.30 5.99
N TRP A 81 -14.89 -6.14 4.76
CA TRP A 81 -14.28 -5.19 3.80
C TRP A 81 -14.27 -3.76 4.33
N ILE A 82 -15.33 -3.31 5.00
CA ILE A 82 -15.37 -1.97 5.63
C ILE A 82 -14.33 -1.87 6.74
N ASN A 83 -14.15 -2.93 7.55
CA ASN A 83 -13.15 -2.94 8.61
C ASN A 83 -11.72 -2.97 8.05
N LEU A 84 -11.44 -3.79 7.05
CA LEU A 84 -10.14 -3.82 6.36
C LEU A 84 -9.85 -2.43 5.77
N ALA A 85 -10.85 -1.82 5.12
CA ALA A 85 -10.74 -0.46 4.59
C ALA A 85 -10.46 0.58 5.69
N ASP A 86 -11.10 0.47 6.86
CA ASP A 86 -10.76 1.29 8.02
C ASP A 86 -9.30 1.04 8.43
N VAL A 87 -8.81 -0.20 8.49
CA VAL A 87 -7.40 -0.47 8.83
C VAL A 87 -6.46 0.27 7.87
N TYR A 88 -6.64 0.13 6.56
CA TYR A 88 -5.82 0.86 5.58
C TYR A 88 -5.96 2.38 5.71
N ARG A 89 -7.16 2.89 5.99
CA ARG A 89 -7.38 4.33 6.19
C ARG A 89 -6.64 4.89 7.41
N TYR A 90 -6.60 4.14 8.52
CA TYR A 90 -5.86 4.54 9.73
C TYR A 90 -4.36 4.35 9.56
N GLN A 91 -3.98 3.29 8.83
CA GLN A 91 -2.60 3.03 8.46
C GLN A 91 -2.05 4.16 7.59
N GLY A 92 -2.84 4.76 6.69
CA GLY A 92 -2.40 5.82 5.77
C GLY A 92 -2.28 5.34 4.33
N GLU A 93 -3.08 4.33 3.95
CA GLU A 93 -3.14 3.69 2.63
C GLU A 93 -4.51 3.97 1.97
N PRO A 94 -4.81 5.21 1.58
CA PRO A 94 -6.14 5.61 1.12
C PRO A 94 -6.58 4.91 -0.17
N SER A 95 -5.65 4.51 -1.05
CA SER A 95 -5.99 3.77 -2.27
C SER A 95 -6.55 2.38 -1.96
N HIS A 96 -5.91 1.61 -1.08
CA HIS A 96 -6.41 0.29 -0.63
C HIS A 96 -7.75 0.44 0.10
N ALA A 97 -7.85 1.44 0.99
CA ALA A 97 -9.09 1.74 1.68
C ALA A 97 -10.24 2.04 0.70
N GLU A 98 -10.01 2.87 -0.32
CA GLU A 98 -11.01 3.24 -1.31
C GLU A 98 -11.49 2.03 -2.13
N ILE A 99 -10.58 1.16 -2.57
CA ILE A 99 -10.94 -0.08 -3.29
C ILE A 99 -11.92 -0.91 -2.46
N LEU A 100 -11.59 -1.17 -1.19
CA LEU A 100 -12.41 -1.98 -0.30
C LEU A 100 -13.74 -1.31 0.08
N TYR A 101 -13.76 0.00 0.34
CA TYR A 101 -15.00 0.72 0.60
C TYR A 101 -15.92 0.75 -0.63
N ARG A 102 -15.37 0.95 -1.83
CA ARG A 102 -16.16 0.90 -3.08
C ARG A 102 -16.70 -0.49 -3.33
N ARG A 103 -15.89 -1.55 -3.08
CA ARG A 103 -16.33 -2.95 -3.11
C ARG A 103 -17.49 -3.20 -2.15
N ALA A 104 -17.35 -2.75 -0.90
CA ALA A 104 -18.40 -2.86 0.11
C ALA A 104 -19.69 -2.12 -0.30
N LEU A 105 -19.56 -0.88 -0.80
CA LEU A 105 -20.71 -0.09 -1.25
C LEU A 105 -21.41 -0.73 -2.45
N HIS A 106 -20.66 -1.21 -3.43
CA HIS A 106 -21.20 -1.91 -4.59
C HIS A 106 -21.95 -3.18 -4.18
N ALA A 107 -21.34 -4.02 -3.34
CA ALA A 107 -21.96 -5.23 -2.84
C ALA A 107 -23.20 -4.94 -1.99
N SER A 108 -23.18 -3.93 -1.12
CA SER A 108 -24.36 -3.53 -0.33
C SER A 108 -25.53 -3.11 -1.23
N ARG A 109 -25.28 -2.37 -2.31
CA ARG A 109 -26.36 -1.96 -3.24
C ARG A 109 -26.99 -3.15 -3.96
N ALA A 110 -26.21 -4.18 -4.24
CA ALA A 110 -26.67 -5.35 -4.97
C ALA A 110 -27.32 -6.42 -4.07
N LEU A 111 -26.82 -6.58 -2.84
CA LEU A 111 -27.07 -7.78 -2.04
C LEU A 111 -27.63 -7.48 -0.63
N ASP A 112 -27.34 -6.31 -0.07
CA ASP A 112 -27.76 -5.93 1.28
C ASP A 112 -27.99 -4.41 1.42
N PRO A 113 -29.18 -3.91 1.00
CA PRO A 113 -29.49 -2.48 0.99
C PRO A 113 -29.37 -1.80 2.36
N ASP A 114 -29.54 -2.54 3.45
CA ASP A 114 -29.46 -2.01 4.82
C ASP A 114 -28.04 -1.52 5.15
N LEU A 115 -27.02 -2.09 4.49
CA LEU A 115 -25.62 -1.69 4.67
C LEU A 115 -25.19 -0.52 3.78
N VAL A 116 -26.01 -0.05 2.83
CA VAL A 116 -25.64 1.03 1.90
C VAL A 116 -25.32 2.31 2.66
N SER A 117 -26.14 2.65 3.67
CA SER A 117 -25.94 3.86 4.47
C SER A 117 -24.66 3.81 5.30
N PHE A 118 -24.22 2.60 5.67
CA PHE A 118 -22.98 2.37 6.41
C PHE A 118 -21.77 2.47 5.47
N ALA A 119 -21.76 1.73 4.36
CA ALA A 119 -20.68 1.75 3.38
C ALA A 119 -20.47 3.15 2.76
N ALA A 120 -21.55 3.85 2.37
CA ALA A 120 -21.46 5.19 1.79
C ALA A 120 -20.89 6.21 2.80
N HIS A 121 -21.26 6.11 4.08
CA HIS A 121 -20.72 7.00 5.11
C HIS A 121 -19.21 6.82 5.31
N HIS A 122 -18.75 5.56 5.41
CA HIS A 122 -17.32 5.28 5.59
C HIS A 122 -16.49 5.70 4.37
N LEU A 123 -16.95 5.41 3.15
CA LEU A 123 -16.30 5.89 1.92
C LEU A 123 -16.27 7.42 1.87
N GLY A 124 -17.38 8.07 2.21
CA GLY A 124 -17.48 9.53 2.24
C GLY A 124 -16.45 10.17 3.18
N LYS A 125 -16.29 9.64 4.40
CA LYS A 125 -15.24 10.12 5.33
C LYS A 125 -13.84 9.88 4.80
N SER A 126 -13.57 8.70 4.22
CA SER A 126 -12.28 8.40 3.61
C SER A 126 -11.91 9.38 2.50
N LEU A 127 -12.87 9.73 1.64
CA LEU A 127 -12.66 10.70 0.56
C LEU A 127 -12.47 12.13 1.09
N ALA A 128 -13.15 12.51 2.18
CA ALA A 128 -12.96 13.81 2.81
C ALA A 128 -11.53 13.96 3.38
N GLU A 129 -11.00 12.90 4.00
CA GLU A 129 -9.61 12.87 4.50
C GLU A 129 -8.57 13.05 3.37
N GLN A 130 -8.92 12.68 2.14
CA GLN A 130 -8.11 12.77 0.92
C GLN A 130 -8.30 14.09 0.13
N HIS A 131 -8.83 15.15 0.76
CA HIS A 131 -9.08 16.43 0.08
C HIS A 131 -10.06 16.33 -1.11
N ARG A 132 -11.00 15.36 -1.08
CA ARG A 132 -12.06 15.18 -2.11
C ARG A 132 -13.47 15.48 -1.55
N PRO A 133 -13.74 16.70 -1.04
CA PRO A 133 -14.98 17.02 -0.33
C PRO A 133 -16.23 16.93 -1.21
N ARG A 134 -16.12 17.17 -2.52
CA ARG A 134 -17.29 17.10 -3.42
C ARG A 134 -17.87 15.69 -3.48
N GLU A 135 -17.02 14.70 -3.73
CA GLU A 135 -17.44 13.28 -3.79
C GLU A 135 -17.87 12.78 -2.41
N ALA A 136 -17.13 13.14 -1.36
CA ALA A 136 -17.46 12.82 0.01
C ALA A 136 -18.88 13.28 0.39
N ARG A 137 -19.23 14.53 0.04
CA ARG A 137 -20.53 15.12 0.32
C ARG A 137 -21.68 14.38 -0.36
N GLU A 138 -21.51 13.92 -1.59
CA GLU A 138 -22.57 13.19 -2.29
C GLU A 138 -22.87 11.85 -1.62
N LEU A 139 -21.83 11.10 -1.23
CA LEU A 139 -21.98 9.84 -0.49
C LEU A 139 -22.56 10.04 0.91
N LEU A 140 -22.12 11.06 1.64
CA LEU A 140 -22.65 11.36 2.97
C LEU A 140 -24.11 11.80 2.92
N LYS A 141 -24.53 12.54 1.88
CA LYS A 141 -25.95 12.87 1.65
C LYS A 141 -26.79 11.64 1.32
N GLU A 142 -26.26 10.69 0.55
CA GLU A 142 -26.92 9.40 0.31
C GLU A 142 -27.11 8.63 1.62
N ALA A 143 -26.05 8.49 2.42
CA ALA A 143 -26.11 7.85 3.73
C ALA A 143 -27.12 8.53 4.66
N MET A 144 -27.14 9.87 4.69
CA MET A 144 -28.08 10.65 5.50
C MET A 144 -29.54 10.35 5.13
N ARG A 145 -29.87 10.34 3.82
CA ARG A 145 -31.24 10.07 3.37
C ARG A 145 -31.74 8.70 3.83
N LEU A 146 -30.89 7.68 3.75
CA LEU A 146 -31.23 6.31 4.19
C LEU A 146 -31.39 6.25 5.72
N ARG A 147 -30.45 6.80 6.49
CA ARG A 147 -30.50 6.80 7.97
C ARG A 147 -31.73 7.54 8.52
N VAL A 148 -32.17 8.61 7.85
CA VAL A 148 -33.41 9.33 8.21
C VAL A 148 -34.65 8.47 8.00
N VAL A 149 -34.67 7.64 6.94
CA VAL A 149 -35.76 6.69 6.70
C VAL A 149 -35.77 5.59 7.77
N ASP A 150 -34.59 5.09 8.13
CA ASP A 150 -34.44 4.04 9.15
C ASP A 150 -34.71 4.53 10.58
N GLY A 151 -34.54 5.84 10.82
CA GLY A 151 -34.84 6.49 12.10
C GLY A 151 -33.78 6.29 13.19
N ASP A 152 -32.57 5.86 12.83
CA ASP A 152 -31.46 5.71 13.77
C ASP A 152 -30.85 7.08 14.09
N SER A 153 -31.25 7.65 15.22
CA SER A 153 -30.80 8.98 15.67
C SER A 153 -29.29 9.07 15.80
N GLU A 154 -28.62 8.01 16.23
CA GLU A 154 -27.18 8.05 16.46
C GLU A 154 -26.40 8.09 15.14
N LEU A 155 -26.82 7.28 14.18
CA LEU A 155 -26.24 7.28 12.84
C LEU A 155 -26.54 8.59 12.09
N ILE A 156 -27.71 9.18 12.30
CA ILE A 156 -28.06 10.52 11.76
C ILE A 156 -27.08 11.57 12.31
N GLU A 157 -26.88 11.63 13.62
CA GLU A 157 -25.92 12.57 14.24
C GLU A 157 -24.51 12.39 13.68
N SER A 158 -24.06 11.15 13.56
CA SER A 158 -22.74 10.82 13.02
C SER A 158 -22.54 11.33 11.58
N THR A 159 -23.51 11.12 10.69
CA THR A 159 -23.42 11.64 9.31
C THR A 159 -23.54 13.15 9.26
N ARG A 160 -24.36 13.74 10.13
CA ARG A 160 -24.51 15.20 10.20
C ARG A 160 -23.20 15.87 10.59
N ALA A 161 -22.55 15.39 11.65
CA ALA A 161 -21.25 15.89 12.07
C ALA A 161 -20.20 15.79 10.93
N ALA A 162 -20.18 14.67 10.20
CA ALA A 162 -19.27 14.52 9.05
C ALA A 162 -19.57 15.49 7.90
N LEU A 163 -20.84 15.83 7.66
CA LEU A 163 -21.24 16.82 6.63
C LEU A 163 -20.91 18.26 7.05
N ASP A 164 -21.11 18.59 8.33
CA ASP A 164 -20.90 19.93 8.87
C ASP A 164 -19.40 20.29 8.95
N HIS A 165 -18.54 19.29 9.22
CA HIS A 165 -17.10 19.44 9.40
C HIS A 165 -16.26 18.88 8.25
N LEU A 166 -16.85 18.76 7.05
CA LEU A 166 -16.23 18.05 5.92
C LEU A 166 -14.84 18.57 5.54
N ASP A 167 -14.66 19.89 5.53
CA ASP A 167 -13.39 20.53 5.15
C ASP A 167 -12.33 20.38 6.26
N GLU A 168 -12.76 20.17 7.50
CA GLU A 168 -11.90 19.93 8.67
C GLU A 168 -11.45 18.45 8.77
N LEU A 169 -12.10 17.55 8.02
CA LEU A 169 -11.71 16.14 7.94
C LEU A 169 -10.43 15.93 7.12
N ALA A 170 -10.04 16.87 6.26
CA ALA A 170 -8.84 16.74 5.45
C ALA A 170 -7.58 16.62 6.31
N LEU A 171 -6.65 15.72 5.97
CA LEU A 171 -5.40 15.59 6.73
C LEU A 171 -4.50 16.82 6.47
N PRO A 172 -4.18 17.64 7.49
CA PRO A 172 -3.28 18.78 7.30
C PRO A 172 -1.86 18.28 7.00
N LEU A 173 -1.05 19.16 6.42
CA LEU A 173 0.38 18.93 6.28
C LEU A 173 1.08 19.30 7.60
N PRO A 174 2.19 18.63 7.97
CA PRO A 174 2.97 19.06 9.12
C PRO A 174 3.50 20.49 8.91
N PRO A 175 3.61 21.34 9.97
CA PRO A 175 3.96 22.76 9.82
C PRO A 175 5.27 23.04 9.07
N VAL A 176 6.25 22.14 9.20
CA VAL A 176 7.53 22.25 8.46
C VAL A 176 7.34 22.04 6.96
N ILE A 177 6.41 21.15 6.58
CA ILE A 177 6.05 20.88 5.18
C ILE A 177 5.22 22.03 4.61
N GLU A 178 4.27 22.57 5.38
CA GLU A 178 3.51 23.77 4.97
C GLU A 178 4.42 24.98 4.75
N THR A 179 5.45 25.14 5.58
CA THR A 179 6.44 26.22 5.41
C THR A 179 7.25 26.05 4.13
N LEU A 180 7.58 24.80 3.77
CA LEU A 180 8.33 24.47 2.55
C LEU A 180 7.50 24.66 1.27
N LEU A 181 6.28 24.14 1.25
CA LEU A 181 5.42 24.10 0.05
C LEU A 181 4.57 25.36 -0.12
N GLY A 182 4.39 26.14 0.95
CA GLY A 182 3.46 27.26 1.01
C GLY A 182 2.04 26.84 1.46
N PRO A 183 1.16 27.82 1.72
CA PRO A 183 -0.12 27.62 2.42
C PRO A 183 -1.18 26.85 1.60
N VAL A 184 -1.04 26.80 0.27
CA VAL A 184 -1.91 26.00 -0.61
C VAL A 184 -1.03 25.43 -1.72
N PRO A 185 -0.49 24.21 -1.54
CA PRO A 185 0.33 23.59 -2.57
C PRO A 185 -0.51 23.40 -3.84
N ALA A 186 0.06 23.75 -5.00
CA ALA A 186 -0.54 23.38 -6.28
C ALA A 186 -0.23 21.91 -6.51
N TRP A 187 -1.23 21.06 -6.36
CA TRP A 187 -1.13 19.62 -6.50
C TRP A 187 -1.37 19.21 -7.95
N SER A 188 -0.39 18.53 -8.56
CA SER A 188 -0.55 17.87 -9.86
C SER A 188 -0.58 16.35 -9.66
N PRO A 189 -1.52 15.63 -10.32
CA PRO A 189 -1.54 14.18 -10.35
C PRO A 189 -0.55 13.59 -11.38
N GLU A 190 0.31 14.41 -12.01
CA GLU A 190 1.35 13.92 -12.92
C GLU A 190 2.30 12.98 -12.17
N HIS A 191 2.26 11.68 -12.50
CA HIS A 191 3.21 10.68 -12.05
C HIS A 191 3.33 9.55 -13.09
N GLU A 192 4.55 9.02 -13.27
CA GLU A 192 4.81 7.76 -13.99
C GLU A 192 4.77 6.64 -12.94
N GLY A 193 3.68 5.86 -12.86
CA GLY A 193 3.55 4.72 -11.91
C GLY A 193 2.34 4.77 -10.98
N ARG A 194 1.86 3.63 -10.49
CA ARG A 194 0.57 3.49 -9.78
C ARG A 194 0.66 3.91 -8.29
N GLY A 195 -0.02 4.99 -7.88
CA GLY A 195 -0.30 5.23 -6.46
C GLY A 195 -0.89 6.61 -6.12
N GLY A 196 -2.10 6.65 -5.57
CA GLY A 196 -2.81 7.89 -5.20
C GLY A 196 -2.21 8.68 -4.01
N ASN A 197 -1.02 8.31 -3.55
CA ASN A 197 -0.30 8.93 -2.43
C ASN A 197 0.87 9.82 -2.89
N LEU A 198 1.20 9.80 -4.18
CA LEU A 198 2.26 10.61 -4.76
C LEU A 198 1.63 11.83 -5.45
N VAL A 199 2.08 13.01 -5.07
CA VAL A 199 1.62 14.25 -5.68
C VAL A 199 2.80 15.17 -5.93
N ARG A 200 2.79 15.85 -7.08
CA ARG A 200 3.79 16.86 -7.40
C ARG A 200 3.31 18.24 -6.96
N SER A 201 4.21 19.02 -6.36
CA SER A 201 3.99 20.45 -6.13
C SER A 201 5.24 21.25 -6.44
N GLY A 202 5.23 21.94 -7.59
CA GLY A 202 6.41 22.63 -8.12
C GLY A 202 7.55 21.65 -8.42
N GLU A 203 8.68 21.85 -7.75
CA GLU A 203 9.91 21.04 -7.85
C GLU A 203 9.96 19.92 -6.80
N TYR A 204 8.83 19.59 -6.16
CA TYR A 204 8.78 18.59 -5.11
C TYR A 204 7.84 17.43 -5.42
N TRP A 205 8.28 16.23 -5.05
CA TRP A 205 7.49 15.01 -4.97
C TRP A 205 7.10 14.74 -3.53
N ILE A 206 5.81 14.54 -3.28
CA ILE A 206 5.26 14.44 -1.92
C ILE A 206 4.56 13.10 -1.78
N LYS A 207 4.99 12.33 -0.78
CA LYS A 207 4.43 11.04 -0.41
C LYS A 207 3.93 11.08 1.03
N ARG A 208 2.80 10.44 1.29
CA ARG A 208 2.23 10.35 2.64
C ARG A 208 1.88 8.91 3.04
N GLY A 209 2.04 8.63 4.33
CA GLY A 209 1.65 7.37 4.96
C GLY A 209 2.85 6.44 5.25
N PRO A 210 2.61 5.20 5.68
CA PRO A 210 3.68 4.30 6.13
C PRO A 210 4.66 3.92 5.05
N ARG A 211 4.22 3.85 3.78
CA ARG A 211 5.13 3.70 2.64
C ARG A 211 6.11 4.85 2.53
N ALA A 212 5.67 6.09 2.80
CA ALA A 212 6.55 7.26 2.79
C ALA A 212 7.55 7.22 3.96
N VAL A 213 7.12 6.77 5.14
CA VAL A 213 8.02 6.54 6.29
C VAL A 213 9.06 5.46 5.97
N ALA A 214 8.60 4.32 5.48
CA ALA A 214 9.44 3.19 5.09
C ALA A 214 10.46 3.57 4.01
N GLU A 215 10.03 4.36 3.02
CA GLU A 215 10.88 4.87 1.96
C GLU A 215 11.89 5.90 2.49
N TYR A 216 11.49 6.82 3.37
CA TYR A 216 12.40 7.78 4.01
C TYR A 216 13.55 7.08 4.76
N GLU A 217 13.23 6.05 5.55
CA GLU A 217 14.24 5.26 6.27
C GLU A 217 15.23 4.59 5.31
N ARG A 218 14.73 4.06 4.19
CA ARG A 218 15.52 3.35 3.18
C ARG A 218 16.36 4.30 2.35
N LEU A 219 15.82 5.45 1.93
CA LEU A 219 16.57 6.53 1.27
C LEU A 219 17.71 7.03 2.14
N THR A 220 17.43 7.26 3.44
CA THR A 220 18.44 7.69 4.41
C THR A 220 19.57 6.66 4.52
N TRP A 221 19.22 5.39 4.70
CA TRP A 221 20.20 4.31 4.81
C TRP A 221 21.02 4.12 3.51
N LEU A 222 20.39 4.18 2.34
CA LEU A 222 21.05 4.08 1.04
C LEU A 222 22.08 5.20 0.85
N ARG A 223 21.70 6.45 1.12
CA ARG A 223 22.59 7.60 1.06
C ARG A 223 23.79 7.44 1.99
N ASP A 224 23.55 7.00 3.23
CA ASP A 224 24.61 6.79 4.22
C ASP A 224 25.56 5.65 3.83
N ASN A 225 25.12 4.76 2.92
CA ASN A 225 25.92 3.68 2.33
C ASN A 225 26.43 4.00 0.90
N GLY A 226 26.35 5.26 0.46
CA GLY A 226 26.96 5.74 -0.78
C GLY A 226 26.19 5.42 -2.06
N ILE A 227 24.92 5.02 -1.96
CA ILE A 227 24.04 4.85 -3.12
C ILE A 227 23.39 6.19 -3.47
N ALA A 228 23.34 6.52 -4.76
CA ALA A 228 22.68 7.71 -5.27
C ALA A 228 21.16 7.57 -5.15
N VAL A 229 20.52 8.53 -4.47
CA VAL A 229 19.07 8.60 -4.24
C VAL A 229 18.62 10.08 -4.29
N PRO A 230 17.32 10.38 -4.47
CA PRO A 230 16.82 11.75 -4.45
C PRO A 230 17.15 12.48 -3.14
N GLU A 231 17.27 13.80 -3.24
CA GLU A 231 17.40 14.64 -2.05
C GLU A 231 16.08 14.66 -1.26
N VAL A 232 16.15 14.31 0.02
CA VAL A 232 15.03 14.49 0.95
C VAL A 232 15.01 15.95 1.41
N SER A 233 14.10 16.75 0.85
CA SER A 233 13.93 18.16 1.22
C SER A 233 13.28 18.33 2.59
N ALA A 234 12.34 17.44 2.94
CA ALA A 234 11.77 17.39 4.28
C ALA A 234 11.13 16.03 4.58
N PHE A 235 11.12 15.67 5.86
CA PHE A 235 10.34 14.54 6.38
C PHE A 235 9.77 14.92 7.74
N ALA A 236 8.46 14.77 7.91
CA ALA A 236 7.79 15.05 9.17
C ALA A 236 6.54 14.18 9.31
N GLU A 237 6.37 13.61 10.50
CA GLU A 237 5.29 12.67 10.81
C GLU A 237 5.26 11.51 9.79
N ASP A 238 4.30 11.51 8.88
CA ASP A 238 4.09 10.52 7.83
C ASP A 238 4.30 11.08 6.42
N VAL A 239 4.84 12.30 6.29
CA VAL A 239 4.99 13.00 5.00
C VAL A 239 6.47 13.10 4.60
N LEU A 240 6.79 12.52 3.44
CA LEU A 240 8.08 12.60 2.77
C LEU A 240 8.01 13.58 1.61
N VAL A 241 8.96 14.51 1.55
CA VAL A 241 9.13 15.47 0.45
C VAL A 241 10.51 15.28 -0.16
N LEU A 242 10.54 14.93 -1.44
CA LEU A 242 11.75 14.78 -2.23
C LEU A 242 11.86 15.94 -3.22
N ALA A 243 13.07 16.44 -3.43
CA ALA A 243 13.35 17.35 -4.53
C ALA A 243 13.25 16.58 -5.86
N ASP A 244 12.78 17.25 -6.92
CA ASP A 244 12.89 16.76 -8.28
C ASP A 244 14.37 16.63 -8.65
N ALA A 245 14.76 15.47 -9.16
CA ALA A 245 16.13 15.21 -9.59
C ALA A 245 16.47 15.90 -10.93
N GLU A 246 15.47 16.48 -11.62
CA GLU A 246 15.59 17.13 -12.93
C GLU A 246 16.18 16.20 -14.01
N VAL A 247 16.02 14.89 -13.82
CA VAL A 247 16.44 13.84 -14.76
C VAL A 247 15.33 12.81 -14.93
N GLY A 248 15.23 12.23 -16.13
CA GLY A 248 14.23 11.23 -16.46
C GLY A 248 14.54 9.84 -15.90
N SER A 249 13.50 9.01 -15.81
CA SER A 249 13.64 7.56 -15.63
C SER A 249 14.28 6.94 -16.88
N LEU A 250 14.97 5.82 -16.73
CA LEU A 250 15.53 5.12 -17.89
C LEU A 250 14.43 4.59 -18.82
N ALA A 251 13.23 4.31 -18.30
CA ALA A 251 12.05 3.99 -19.09
C ALA A 251 11.66 5.12 -20.07
N ALA A 252 11.74 6.39 -19.62
CA ALA A 252 11.39 7.55 -20.43
C ALA A 252 12.44 7.89 -21.52
N GLU A 253 13.64 7.32 -21.44
CA GLU A 253 14.76 7.59 -22.36
C GLU A 253 14.87 6.56 -23.51
N SER A 254 13.84 5.75 -23.72
CA SER A 254 13.83 4.66 -24.72
C SER A 254 14.08 5.09 -26.16
N ASP A 255 13.67 6.31 -26.53
CA ASP A 255 13.88 6.87 -27.87
C ASP A 255 15.17 7.71 -28.01
N SER A 256 15.78 8.09 -26.89
CA SER A 256 16.89 9.06 -26.83
C SER A 256 18.25 8.42 -26.54
N VAL A 257 18.28 7.22 -25.98
CA VAL A 257 19.49 6.53 -25.54
C VAL A 257 19.59 5.14 -26.15
N GLU A 258 20.81 4.70 -26.46
CA GLU A 258 21.05 3.34 -26.98
C GLU A 258 20.66 2.28 -25.95
N ALA A 259 19.91 1.25 -26.37
CA ALA A 259 19.44 0.16 -25.52
C ALA A 259 20.56 -0.50 -24.70
N ALA A 260 21.74 -0.69 -25.29
CA ALA A 260 22.92 -1.23 -24.58
C ALA A 260 23.39 -0.33 -23.43
N ALA A 261 23.28 1.00 -23.57
CA ALA A 261 23.66 1.95 -22.53
C ALA A 261 22.67 1.92 -21.36
N ILE A 262 21.36 1.83 -21.64
CA ILE A 262 20.32 1.62 -20.61
C ILE A 262 20.62 0.36 -19.79
N GLY A 263 20.81 -0.78 -20.46
CA GLY A 263 21.16 -2.04 -19.81
C GLY A 263 22.44 -1.93 -18.97
N THR A 264 23.49 -1.32 -19.51
CA THR A 264 24.76 -1.11 -18.79
C THR A 264 24.56 -0.30 -17.51
N GLN A 265 23.80 0.81 -17.58
CA GLN A 265 23.56 1.68 -16.44
C GLN A 265 22.75 0.96 -15.34
N MET A 266 21.70 0.23 -15.71
CA MET A 266 20.93 -0.58 -14.77
C MET A 266 21.79 -1.67 -14.11
N GLY A 267 22.64 -2.35 -14.90
CA GLY A 267 23.51 -3.42 -14.39
C GLY A 267 24.54 -2.89 -13.38
N GLN A 268 25.10 -1.70 -13.63
CA GLN A 268 26.01 -1.02 -12.71
C GLN A 268 25.31 -0.57 -11.43
N ALA A 269 24.13 0.04 -11.55
CA ALA A 269 23.36 0.50 -10.39
C ALA A 269 22.94 -0.68 -9.49
N LEU A 270 22.40 -1.75 -10.08
CA LEU A 270 22.01 -2.94 -9.32
C LEU A 270 23.21 -3.62 -8.68
N ARG A 271 24.35 -3.66 -9.38
CA ARG A 271 25.57 -4.24 -8.83
C ARG A 271 26.06 -3.47 -7.61
N ALA A 272 26.08 -2.13 -7.68
CA ALA A 272 26.45 -1.28 -6.57
C ALA A 272 25.55 -1.50 -5.35
N LEU A 273 24.24 -1.65 -5.56
CA LEU A 273 23.28 -1.97 -4.51
C LEU A 273 23.53 -3.36 -3.90
N HIS A 274 23.70 -4.39 -4.74
CA HIS A 274 23.90 -5.77 -4.28
C HIS A 274 25.27 -6.02 -3.62
N ASP A 275 26.27 -5.19 -3.91
CA ASP A 275 27.59 -5.23 -3.25
C ASP A 275 27.57 -4.58 -1.85
N LEU A 276 26.47 -3.93 -1.44
CA LEU A 276 26.35 -3.43 -0.07
C LEU A 276 26.40 -4.59 0.95
N PRO A 277 27.00 -4.37 2.15
CA PRO A 277 27.07 -5.42 3.16
C PRO A 277 25.68 -5.81 3.68
N VAL A 278 25.17 -6.96 3.23
CA VAL A 278 23.82 -7.47 3.59
C VAL A 278 23.56 -7.52 5.10
N ALA A 279 24.59 -7.82 5.90
CA ALA A 279 24.52 -7.86 7.36
C ALA A 279 24.27 -6.49 8.02
N GLN A 280 24.51 -5.38 7.30
CA GLN A 280 24.30 -4.01 7.77
C GLN A 280 22.93 -3.45 7.36
N CYS A 281 22.20 -4.13 6.48
CA CYS A 281 20.86 -3.73 6.09
C CYS A 281 19.85 -4.08 7.20
N PRO A 282 19.14 -3.09 7.77
CA PRO A 282 18.19 -3.33 8.86
C PRO A 282 16.82 -3.82 8.35
N PHE A 283 16.57 -3.75 7.05
CA PHE A 283 15.26 -4.01 6.46
C PHE A 283 15.15 -5.46 5.99
N ASP A 284 13.98 -6.05 6.19
CA ASP A 284 13.65 -7.38 5.71
C ASP A 284 12.82 -7.29 4.43
N GLY A 285 13.37 -7.79 3.32
CA GLY A 285 12.71 -7.93 2.02
C GLY A 285 12.63 -9.39 1.62
N GLY A 286 12.74 -10.30 2.59
CA GLY A 286 12.82 -11.73 2.37
C GLY A 286 11.54 -12.31 1.79
N LEU A 287 11.66 -13.54 1.27
CA LEU A 287 10.56 -14.19 0.57
C LEU A 287 9.32 -14.42 1.44
N ASP A 288 9.48 -14.59 2.76
CA ASP A 288 8.34 -14.70 3.69
C ASP A 288 7.52 -13.41 3.76
N VAL A 289 8.18 -12.25 3.80
CA VAL A 289 7.54 -10.94 3.80
C VAL A 289 6.77 -10.73 2.48
N SER A 290 7.42 -11.02 1.35
CA SER A 290 6.82 -10.88 0.03
C SER A 290 5.64 -11.83 -0.17
N LEU A 291 5.76 -13.10 0.21
CA LEU A 291 4.65 -14.06 0.09
C LEU A 291 3.48 -13.74 1.01
N ALA A 292 3.73 -13.19 2.21
CA ALA A 292 2.66 -12.72 3.09
C ALA A 292 1.88 -11.56 2.47
N ARG A 293 2.58 -10.58 1.88
CA ARG A 293 1.94 -9.46 1.18
C ARG A 293 1.20 -9.92 -0.08
N ALA A 294 1.81 -10.79 -0.89
CA ALA A 294 1.18 -11.39 -2.06
C ALA A 294 -0.10 -12.16 -1.69
N HIS A 295 -0.07 -12.93 -0.59
CA HIS A 295 -1.26 -13.60 -0.08
C HIS A 295 -2.38 -12.62 0.24
N ARG A 296 -2.06 -11.53 0.95
CA ARG A 296 -3.03 -10.49 1.32
C ARG A 296 -3.61 -9.82 0.07
N ASN A 297 -2.78 -9.43 -0.87
CA ASN A 297 -3.21 -8.85 -2.15
C ASN A 297 -4.21 -9.76 -2.88
N VAL A 298 -3.98 -11.08 -2.86
CA VAL A 298 -4.90 -12.05 -3.47
C VAL A 298 -6.20 -12.18 -2.69
N VAL A 299 -6.15 -12.33 -1.37
CA VAL A 299 -7.34 -12.52 -0.52
C VAL A 299 -8.25 -11.30 -0.54
N GLU A 300 -7.64 -10.12 -0.45
CA GLU A 300 -8.36 -8.85 -0.42
C GLU A 300 -8.77 -8.35 -1.82
N GLY A 301 -8.17 -8.91 -2.86
CA GLY A 301 -8.50 -8.60 -4.27
C GLY A 301 -7.86 -7.30 -4.76
N PHE A 302 -6.62 -7.04 -4.35
CA PHE A 302 -5.80 -5.93 -4.85
C PHE A 302 -5.01 -6.27 -6.11
N VAL A 303 -4.90 -7.56 -6.46
CA VAL A 303 -4.18 -7.99 -7.66
C VAL A 303 -4.94 -7.60 -8.92
N ASP A 304 -4.29 -6.84 -9.80
CA ASP A 304 -4.82 -6.45 -11.10
C ASP A 304 -4.46 -7.51 -12.16
N ALA A 305 -5.29 -8.55 -12.28
CA ALA A 305 -5.06 -9.62 -13.26
C ALA A 305 -5.09 -9.17 -14.73
N ALA A 306 -5.52 -7.94 -15.03
CA ALA A 306 -5.45 -7.39 -16.39
C ALA A 306 -4.03 -6.90 -16.74
N ASP A 307 -3.22 -6.61 -15.72
CA ASP A 307 -1.83 -6.14 -15.85
C ASP A 307 -0.82 -7.28 -15.99
N PHE A 308 -1.28 -8.53 -15.90
CA PHE A 308 -0.37 -9.67 -15.97
C PHE A 308 0.41 -9.74 -17.27
N ASP A 309 1.64 -10.27 -17.17
CA ASP A 309 2.48 -10.58 -18.32
C ASP A 309 1.67 -11.41 -19.33
N ASP A 310 1.95 -11.23 -20.63
CA ASP A 310 1.19 -11.88 -21.72
C ASP A 310 1.07 -13.40 -21.57
N ASP A 311 2.12 -14.06 -21.07
CA ASP A 311 2.16 -15.50 -20.82
C ASP A 311 1.47 -15.91 -19.51
N HIS A 312 1.11 -14.97 -18.63
CA HIS A 312 0.38 -15.21 -17.38
C HIS A 312 -1.09 -14.76 -17.39
N ARG A 313 -1.56 -14.00 -18.40
CA ARG A 313 -2.96 -13.50 -18.49
C ARG A 313 -4.08 -14.54 -18.32
N HIS A 314 -3.77 -15.83 -18.53
CA HIS A 314 -4.72 -16.93 -18.39
C HIS A 314 -4.81 -17.49 -16.95
N LEU A 315 -3.92 -17.07 -16.07
CA LEU A 315 -3.83 -17.53 -14.68
C LEU A 315 -4.70 -16.66 -13.77
N SER A 316 -5.19 -17.26 -12.68
CA SER A 316 -5.84 -16.49 -11.62
C SER A 316 -4.85 -16.14 -10.50
N PRO A 317 -5.02 -15.01 -9.79
CA PRO A 317 -4.15 -14.66 -8.66
C PRO A 317 -4.06 -15.77 -7.60
N ALA A 318 -5.19 -16.45 -7.32
CA ALA A 318 -5.23 -17.57 -6.39
C ALA A 318 -4.42 -18.79 -6.86
N PHE A 319 -4.41 -19.06 -8.17
CA PHE A 319 -3.59 -20.14 -8.75
C PHE A 319 -2.10 -19.80 -8.68
N ILE A 320 -1.73 -18.57 -9.03
CA ILE A 320 -0.35 -18.07 -8.94
C ILE A 320 0.17 -18.22 -7.51
N LEU A 321 -0.59 -17.75 -6.52
CA LEU A 321 -0.21 -17.85 -5.11
C LEU A 321 -0.02 -19.30 -4.64
N ALA A 322 -0.91 -20.21 -5.05
CA ALA A 322 -0.78 -21.63 -4.72
C ALA A 322 0.50 -22.22 -5.35
N ARG A 323 0.79 -21.87 -6.61
CA ARG A 323 2.00 -22.30 -7.32
C ARG A 323 3.27 -21.77 -6.67
N LEU A 324 3.31 -20.49 -6.28
CA LEU A 324 4.46 -19.88 -5.59
C LEU A 324 4.76 -20.58 -4.26
N ARG A 325 3.72 -20.95 -3.51
CA ARG A 325 3.88 -21.72 -2.26
C ARG A 325 4.48 -23.10 -2.49
N GLU A 326 4.07 -23.78 -3.57
CA GLU A 326 4.57 -25.11 -3.94
C GLU A 326 6.00 -25.07 -4.50
N GLN A 327 6.31 -24.06 -5.32
CA GLN A 327 7.57 -23.94 -6.07
C GLN A 327 8.61 -23.06 -5.37
N ARG A 328 8.43 -22.80 -4.08
CA ARG A 328 9.30 -21.95 -3.29
C ARG A 328 10.78 -22.36 -3.44
N PRO A 329 11.69 -21.43 -3.80
CA PRO A 329 13.13 -21.71 -3.84
C PRO A 329 13.65 -22.21 -2.49
N ALA A 330 14.52 -23.23 -2.53
CA ALA A 330 15.03 -23.88 -1.32
C ALA A 330 16.14 -23.08 -0.61
N THR A 331 16.82 -22.18 -1.33
CA THR A 331 17.98 -21.43 -0.84
C THR A 331 17.97 -20.02 -1.38
N ASP A 332 18.30 -19.06 -0.51
CA ASP A 332 18.43 -17.66 -0.88
C ASP A 332 19.90 -17.26 -1.11
N ASP A 333 20.14 -16.47 -2.14
CA ASP A 333 21.40 -15.76 -2.38
C ASP A 333 21.24 -14.30 -1.91
N LEU A 334 21.39 -14.12 -0.59
CA LEU A 334 21.01 -12.90 0.12
C LEU A 334 21.92 -11.71 -0.21
N VAL A 335 21.29 -10.65 -0.72
CA VAL A 335 21.86 -9.33 -0.97
C VAL A 335 20.92 -8.26 -0.43
N VAL A 336 21.32 -6.99 -0.52
CA VAL A 336 20.38 -5.87 -0.33
C VAL A 336 19.63 -5.68 -1.63
N THR A 337 18.32 -5.91 -1.63
CA THR A 337 17.46 -5.80 -2.83
C THR A 337 16.69 -4.49 -2.83
N HIS A 338 16.49 -3.89 -4.01
CA HIS A 338 15.60 -2.75 -4.24
C HIS A 338 14.14 -3.15 -3.99
N GLY A 339 13.75 -4.28 -4.57
CA GLY A 339 12.47 -4.90 -4.42
C GLY A 339 11.39 -4.55 -5.44
N ASP A 340 11.76 -3.73 -6.40
CA ASP A 340 10.98 -3.28 -7.56
C ASP A 340 11.94 -2.67 -8.59
N PHE A 341 12.98 -3.41 -8.98
CA PHE A 341 14.07 -2.85 -9.78
C PHE A 341 13.75 -2.89 -11.28
N THR A 342 13.13 -1.81 -11.76
CA THR A 342 12.68 -1.64 -13.15
C THR A 342 13.37 -0.42 -13.80
N PRO A 343 13.35 -0.27 -15.14
CA PRO A 343 13.85 0.93 -15.82
C PRO A 343 13.14 2.22 -15.36
N GLY A 344 11.87 2.11 -14.91
CA GLY A 344 11.12 3.24 -14.35
C GLY A 344 11.68 3.75 -13.02
N ASN A 345 12.27 2.85 -12.23
CA ASN A 345 12.77 3.15 -10.88
C ASN A 345 14.28 3.48 -10.82
N VAL A 346 14.93 3.58 -11.98
CA VAL A 346 16.31 4.02 -12.12
C VAL A 346 16.32 5.30 -12.96
N LEU A 347 16.80 6.41 -12.40
CA LEU A 347 16.98 7.65 -13.15
C LEU A 347 18.34 7.70 -13.85
N THR A 348 18.46 8.58 -14.85
CA THR A 348 19.74 8.88 -15.51
C THR A 348 20.84 9.16 -14.48
N GLY A 349 22.02 8.53 -14.65
CA GLY A 349 23.11 8.60 -13.68
C GLY A 349 23.08 7.54 -12.57
N GLY A 350 22.10 6.63 -12.57
CA GLY A 350 22.04 5.47 -11.67
C GLY A 350 21.40 5.78 -10.31
N LEU A 351 20.58 6.82 -10.24
CA LEU A 351 19.89 7.23 -9.03
C LEU A 351 18.62 6.39 -8.84
N LEU A 352 18.43 5.84 -7.63
CA LEU A 352 17.33 4.91 -7.33
C LEU A 352 16.15 5.63 -6.68
N ILE A 353 14.93 5.37 -7.16
CA ILE A 353 13.67 5.88 -6.61
C ILE A 353 12.71 4.74 -6.25
N ASP A 354 11.61 5.04 -5.55
CA ASP A 354 10.62 4.03 -5.15
C ASP A 354 11.20 2.87 -4.32
N VAL A 355 12.18 3.21 -3.49
CA VAL A 355 12.92 2.24 -2.66
C VAL A 355 12.12 1.73 -1.46
N GLY A 356 10.81 1.99 -1.36
CA GLY A 356 9.99 1.62 -0.19
C GLY A 356 9.96 0.12 0.12
N ALA A 357 10.24 -0.72 -0.88
CA ALA A 357 10.28 -2.18 -0.76
C ALA A 357 11.69 -2.75 -0.52
N LEU A 358 12.70 -1.90 -0.31
CA LEU A 358 14.09 -2.33 -0.13
C LEU A 358 14.25 -3.19 1.13
N GLY A 359 15.09 -4.21 1.01
CA GLY A 359 15.48 -5.04 2.13
C GLY A 359 16.34 -6.22 1.75
N ARG A 360 16.79 -6.96 2.76
CA ARG A 360 17.57 -8.19 2.56
C ARG A 360 16.69 -9.23 1.87
N GLY A 361 17.13 -9.72 0.72
CA GLY A 361 16.37 -10.67 -0.09
C GLY A 361 17.27 -11.40 -1.07
N ASP A 362 16.72 -12.40 -1.75
CA ASP A 362 17.45 -13.07 -2.83
C ASP A 362 17.62 -12.11 -4.02
N ARG A 363 18.83 -12.05 -4.59
CA ARG A 363 19.12 -11.15 -5.73
C ARG A 363 18.19 -11.30 -6.93
N TYR A 364 17.59 -12.47 -7.12
CA TYR A 364 16.69 -12.72 -8.23
C TYR A 364 15.36 -11.98 -8.10
N ARG A 365 15.05 -11.44 -6.90
CA ARG A 365 13.96 -10.50 -6.71
C ARG A 365 14.09 -9.27 -7.60
N ASP A 366 15.30 -8.75 -7.78
CA ASP A 366 15.55 -7.58 -8.63
C ASP A 366 15.93 -7.98 -10.06
N LEU A 367 16.73 -9.04 -10.23
CA LEU A 367 17.15 -9.49 -11.56
C LEU A 367 15.98 -9.91 -12.45
N ALA A 368 14.93 -10.51 -11.86
CA ALA A 368 13.76 -10.94 -12.63
C ALA A 368 13.00 -9.76 -13.26
N LEU A 369 12.79 -8.69 -12.48
CA LEU A 369 12.08 -7.49 -12.95
C LEU A 369 12.93 -6.71 -13.94
N ALA A 370 14.23 -6.57 -13.66
CA ALA A 370 15.17 -5.95 -14.57
C ALA A 370 15.20 -6.66 -15.93
N GLU A 371 15.30 -7.99 -15.94
CA GLU A 371 15.33 -8.76 -17.18
C GLU A 371 14.00 -8.67 -17.94
N ARG A 372 12.86 -8.78 -17.25
CA ARG A 372 11.52 -8.69 -17.86
C ARG A 372 11.37 -7.37 -18.61
N ASP A 373 11.51 -6.26 -17.90
CA ASP A 373 11.24 -4.93 -18.46
C ASP A 373 12.29 -4.53 -19.50
N LEU A 374 13.57 -4.87 -19.29
CA LEU A 374 14.59 -4.62 -20.32
C LEU A 374 14.33 -5.40 -21.60
N ALA A 375 13.88 -6.66 -21.48
CA ALA A 375 13.57 -7.48 -22.65
C ALA A 375 12.35 -6.94 -23.42
N GLU A 376 11.34 -6.46 -22.70
CA GLU A 376 10.11 -5.90 -23.27
C GLU A 376 10.35 -4.55 -23.93
N ASP A 377 10.97 -3.61 -23.23
CA ASP A 377 11.06 -2.20 -23.66
C ASP A 377 12.28 -1.92 -24.55
N PHE A 378 13.39 -2.63 -24.35
CA PHE A 378 14.69 -2.31 -24.98
C PHE A 378 15.32 -3.48 -25.74
N GLY A 379 14.77 -4.69 -25.59
CA GLY A 379 15.20 -5.89 -26.30
C GLY A 379 16.50 -6.54 -25.79
N ALA A 380 16.90 -7.61 -26.48
CA ALA A 380 17.96 -8.51 -26.03
C ALA A 380 19.35 -7.88 -25.90
N GLU A 381 19.63 -6.80 -26.64
CA GLU A 381 20.89 -6.07 -26.54
C GLU A 381 21.05 -5.41 -25.16
N ALA A 382 19.99 -4.78 -24.65
CA ALA A 382 19.97 -4.18 -23.32
C ALA A 382 20.15 -5.24 -22.22
N VAL A 383 19.44 -6.36 -22.31
CA VAL A 383 19.56 -7.49 -21.37
C VAL A 383 20.99 -8.04 -21.35
N THR A 384 21.63 -8.17 -22.52
CA THR A 384 23.02 -8.64 -22.62
C THR A 384 23.99 -7.66 -21.95
N ALA A 385 23.82 -6.36 -22.21
CA ALA A 385 24.63 -5.31 -21.61
C ALA A 385 24.44 -5.25 -20.08
N PHE A 386 23.20 -5.41 -19.61
CA PHE A 386 22.85 -5.48 -18.20
C PHE A 386 23.58 -6.60 -17.46
N TYR A 387 23.48 -7.85 -17.92
CA TYR A 387 24.16 -8.97 -17.27
C TYR A 387 25.69 -8.86 -17.35
N THR A 388 26.22 -8.30 -18.45
CA THR A 388 27.65 -8.03 -18.60
C THR A 388 28.12 -7.03 -17.55
N ALA A 389 27.39 -5.92 -17.37
CA ALA A 389 27.70 -4.88 -16.40
C ALA A 389 27.50 -5.33 -14.94
N TYR A 390 26.46 -6.12 -14.67
CA TYR A 390 26.20 -6.71 -13.37
C TYR A 390 27.24 -7.79 -12.99
N GLY A 391 27.80 -8.48 -13.99
CA GLY A 391 28.83 -9.49 -13.80
C GLY A 391 28.28 -10.89 -13.49
N LEU A 392 27.12 -11.24 -14.04
CA LEU A 392 26.52 -12.58 -13.92
C LEU A 392 26.39 -13.21 -15.31
N THR A 393 27.13 -14.29 -15.55
CA THR A 393 27.21 -14.93 -16.88
C THR A 393 26.15 -16.00 -17.11
N GLU A 394 25.69 -16.66 -16.04
CA GLU A 394 24.75 -17.78 -16.11
C GLU A 394 23.64 -17.58 -15.06
N PRO A 395 22.60 -16.78 -15.36
CA PRO A 395 21.49 -16.58 -14.44
C PRO A 395 20.63 -17.85 -14.30
N ASP A 396 20.19 -18.13 -13.07
CA ASP A 396 19.27 -19.20 -12.72
C ASP A 396 17.86 -18.86 -13.24
N ARG A 397 17.49 -19.52 -14.35
CA ARG A 397 16.21 -19.34 -15.01
C ARG A 397 15.02 -19.71 -14.12
N THR A 398 15.17 -20.71 -13.25
CA THR A 398 14.07 -21.12 -12.35
C THR A 398 13.78 -20.03 -11.33
N LYS A 399 14.81 -19.36 -10.80
CA LYS A 399 14.61 -18.23 -9.89
C LYS A 399 14.06 -16.99 -10.59
N LEU A 400 14.53 -16.68 -11.81
CA LEU A 400 13.97 -15.58 -12.61
C LEU A 400 12.47 -15.78 -12.84
N ASP A 401 12.07 -16.97 -13.31
CA ASP A 401 10.67 -17.30 -13.55
C ASP A 401 9.83 -17.20 -12.25
N TYR A 402 10.39 -17.66 -11.13
CA TYR A 402 9.70 -17.61 -9.83
C TYR A 402 9.45 -16.16 -9.36
N TYR A 403 10.48 -15.30 -9.40
CA TYR A 403 10.34 -13.93 -8.93
C TYR A 403 9.53 -13.05 -9.89
N ARG A 404 9.57 -13.31 -11.19
CA ARG A 404 8.66 -12.69 -12.17
C ARG A 404 7.20 -13.07 -11.88
N LEU A 405 6.94 -14.36 -11.63
CA LEU A 405 5.60 -14.85 -11.26
C LEU A 405 5.13 -14.29 -9.89
N LEU A 406 6.04 -14.02 -8.96
CA LEU A 406 5.72 -13.42 -7.68
C LEU A 406 5.25 -11.96 -7.84
N ASP A 407 5.87 -11.22 -8.75
CA ASP A 407 5.58 -9.82 -9.02
C ASP A 407 4.15 -9.58 -9.52
N GLU A 408 3.59 -10.56 -10.25
CA GLU A 408 2.18 -10.58 -10.67
C GLU A 408 1.18 -10.40 -9.52
N LEU A 409 1.59 -10.62 -8.26
CA LEU A 409 0.72 -10.47 -7.10
C LEU A 409 0.84 -9.10 -6.41
N PHE A 410 1.52 -8.13 -7.01
CA PHE A 410 1.73 -6.77 -6.48
C PHE A 410 1.12 -5.70 -7.39
#